data_AF-A0A931WS84-F1
#
_entry.id   AF-A0A931WS84-F1
#
_cell.length_a   1.000
_cell.length_b   1.000
_cell.length_c   1.000
_cell.angle_alpha   90.00
_cell.angle_beta   90.00
_cell.angle_gamma   90.00
#
_symmetry.space_group_name_H-M   'P 1'
#
loop_
_entity.id
_entity.type
_entity.pdbx_description
1 polymer ?
#
loop_
_entity_poly.entity_id
_entity_poly.type
_entity_poly.pdbx_seq_one_letter_code
_entity_poly.pdbx_strand_id
1 'polypeptide(L)'
;MKPQLDMDKIARGLGAERKGKVDVSGGYFGAMQLQADIIARFRAPAGGGRPTDPQWTERRLVPLAPRTLERLEELTAKVRKHGGVNIEPMQLAALLLEKTTNHLTEGAAERLVRRRR
;
A
#
# COMPACT_ATOMS: atom_id res chain seq x y z
N MET A 1 -5.42 -3.38 -42.47
CA MET A 1 -4.74 -3.69 -41.20
C MET A 1 -4.64 -2.42 -40.38
N LYS A 2 -5.13 -2.38 -39.14
CA LYS A 2 -4.93 -1.22 -38.27
C LYS A 2 -3.46 -1.21 -37.82
N PRO A 3 -2.74 -0.07 -37.89
CA PRO A 3 -1.37 0.00 -37.40
C PRO A 3 -1.37 -0.31 -35.90
N GLN A 4 -0.59 -1.31 -35.51
CA GLN A 4 -0.44 -1.70 -34.11
C GLN A 4 0.58 -0.75 -33.48
N LEU A 5 0.09 0.14 -32.61
CA LEU A 5 0.94 1.09 -31.89
C LEU A 5 1.81 0.35 -30.88
N ASP A 6 3.12 0.61 -30.92
CA ASP A 6 4.06 0.15 -29.89
C ASP A 6 3.96 1.08 -28.69
N MET A 7 3.17 0.65 -27.70
CA MET A 7 2.91 1.41 -26.48
C MET A 7 4.15 1.55 -25.59
N ASP A 8 5.11 0.62 -25.66
CA ASP A 8 6.32 0.65 -24.84
C ASP A 8 7.35 1.62 -25.41
N LYS A 9 7.40 1.75 -26.74
CA LYS A 9 8.15 2.83 -27.41
C LYS A 9 7.58 4.21 -27.06
N ILE A 10 6.26 4.35 -27.05
CA ILE A 10 5.59 5.61 -26.66
C ILE A 10 5.89 5.94 -25.20
N ALA A 11 5.73 4.98 -24.27
CA ALA A 11 6.01 5.19 -22.85
C ALA A 11 7.45 5.66 -22.61
N ARG A 12 8.44 5.00 -23.23
CA ARG A 12 9.86 5.41 -23.16
C ARG A 12 10.09 6.81 -23.71
N GLY A 13 9.48 7.15 -24.85
CA GLY A 13 9.59 8.49 -25.44
C GLY A 13 8.99 9.59 -24.57
N LEU A 14 7.99 9.27 -23.76
CA LEU A 14 7.36 10.18 -22.80
C LEU A 14 8.08 10.19 -21.43
N GLY A 15 9.18 9.45 -21.25
CA GLY A 15 9.83 9.30 -19.94
C GLY A 15 8.95 8.60 -18.90
N ALA A 16 7.95 7.83 -19.34
CA ALA A 16 6.98 7.16 -18.50
C ALA A 16 7.20 5.65 -18.48
N GLU A 17 6.73 4.99 -17.42
CA GLU A 17 6.75 3.53 -17.28
C GLU A 17 5.31 3.00 -17.26
N ARG A 18 5.02 1.97 -18.06
CA ARG A 18 3.70 1.36 -18.09
C ARG A 18 3.50 0.46 -16.88
N LYS A 19 2.72 0.91 -15.90
CA LYS A 19 2.42 0.16 -14.66
C LYS A 19 1.24 -0.81 -14.75
N GLY A 20 0.50 -0.84 -15.87
CA GLY A 20 -0.64 -1.75 -16.02
C GLY A 20 -1.39 -1.62 -17.35
N LYS A 21 -2.45 -2.43 -17.47
CA LYS A 21 -3.41 -2.39 -18.57
C LYS A 21 -4.82 -2.31 -17.99
N VAL A 22 -5.71 -1.60 -18.67
CA VAL A 22 -7.15 -1.62 -18.40
C VAL A 22 -7.83 -2.27 -19.60
N ASP A 23 -8.62 -3.30 -19.37
CA ASP A 23 -9.35 -4.00 -20.43
C ASP A 23 -10.71 -3.33 -20.63
N VAL A 24 -10.71 -2.26 -21.44
CA VAL A 24 -11.93 -1.53 -21.83
C VAL A 24 -12.12 -1.59 -23.34
N SER A 25 -13.37 -1.70 -23.77
CA SER A 25 -13.72 -1.55 -25.19
C SER A 25 -13.53 -0.10 -25.65
N GLY A 26 -13.42 0.16 -26.95
CA GLY A 26 -13.43 1.52 -27.48
C GLY A 26 -14.84 2.16 -27.45
N GLY A 27 -14.94 3.47 -27.65
CA GLY A 27 -16.21 4.19 -27.77
C GLY A 27 -16.77 4.72 -26.44
N TYR A 28 -17.99 5.29 -26.49
CA TYR A 28 -18.61 5.98 -25.35
C TYR A 28 -18.75 5.09 -24.10
N PHE A 29 -19.28 3.88 -24.26
CA PHE A 29 -19.41 2.92 -23.14
C PHE A 29 -18.05 2.47 -22.60
N GLY A 30 -17.05 2.34 -23.47
CA GLY A 30 -15.68 2.07 -23.09
C GLY A 30 -15.04 3.16 -22.24
N ALA A 31 -15.25 4.42 -22.62
CA ALA A 31 -14.81 5.57 -21.84
C ALA A 31 -15.50 5.61 -20.46
N MET A 32 -16.79 5.27 -20.41
CA MET A 32 -17.52 5.18 -19.14
C MET A 32 -16.99 4.08 -18.21
N GLN A 33 -16.67 2.92 -18.77
CA GLN A 33 -16.05 1.82 -18.01
C GLN A 33 -14.67 2.21 -17.49
N LEU A 34 -13.84 2.86 -18.32
CA LEU A 34 -12.53 3.37 -17.90
C LEU A 34 -12.66 4.39 -16.77
N GLN A 35 -13.64 5.30 -16.86
CA GLN A 35 -13.91 6.28 -15.81
C GLN A 35 -14.27 5.59 -14.49
N ALA A 36 -15.15 4.58 -14.54
CA ALA A 36 -15.52 3.81 -13.35
C ALA A 36 -14.31 3.09 -12.73
N ASP A 37 -13.47 2.46 -13.55
CA ASP A 37 -12.25 1.78 -13.10
C ASP A 37 -11.24 2.75 -12.46
N ILE A 38 -11.07 3.94 -13.04
CA ILE A 38 -10.22 4.98 -12.47
C ILE A 38 -10.78 5.43 -11.12
N ILE A 39 -12.09 5.73 -11.04
CA ILE A 39 -12.73 6.15 -9.79
C ILE A 39 -12.56 5.07 -8.72
N ALA A 40 -12.74 3.79 -9.05
CA ALA A 40 -12.60 2.70 -8.10
C ALA A 40 -11.16 2.52 -7.63
N ARG A 41 -10.17 2.52 -8.55
CA ARG A 41 -8.76 2.26 -8.22
C ARG A 41 -8.08 3.42 -7.52
N PHE A 42 -8.42 4.65 -7.89
CA PHE A 42 -7.81 5.86 -7.34
C PHE A 42 -8.68 6.56 -6.31
N ARG A 43 -9.77 5.91 -5.84
CA ARG A 43 -10.61 6.47 -4.79
C ARG A 43 -9.77 6.68 -3.53
N ALA A 44 -9.63 7.93 -3.12
CA ALA A 44 -9.18 8.23 -1.77
C ALA A 44 -10.20 7.66 -0.78
N PRO A 45 -9.79 7.08 0.36
CA PRO A 45 -10.70 6.69 1.43
C PRO A 45 -11.60 7.86 1.84
N ALA A 46 -12.78 7.58 2.40
CA ALA A 46 -13.74 8.63 2.82
C ALA A 46 -13.13 9.66 3.81
N GLY A 47 -12.10 9.28 4.57
CA GLY A 47 -11.34 10.17 5.46
C GLY A 47 -10.15 10.88 4.81
N GLY A 48 -9.99 10.80 3.48
CA GLY A 48 -8.83 11.26 2.75
C GLY A 48 -7.61 10.35 2.91
N GLY A 49 -6.49 10.74 2.29
CA GLY A 49 -5.21 10.04 2.40
C GLY A 49 -5.04 8.85 1.46
N ARG A 50 -3.99 8.06 1.72
CA ARG A 50 -3.63 6.90 0.91
C ARG A 50 -4.58 5.73 1.19
N PRO A 51 -4.94 4.92 0.16
CA PRO A 51 -5.61 3.64 0.38
C PRO A 51 -4.87 2.82 1.44
N THR A 52 -5.60 2.41 2.47
CA THR A 52 -5.17 1.47 3.51
C THR A 52 -5.73 0.10 3.19
N ASP A 53 -5.20 -0.96 3.81
CA ASP A 53 -5.71 -2.30 3.59
C ASP A 53 -7.21 -2.35 3.88
N PRO A 54 -8.06 -2.75 2.92
CA PRO A 54 -9.51 -2.82 3.10
C PRO A 54 -9.95 -3.78 4.22
N GLN A 55 -9.10 -4.73 4.61
CA GLN A 55 -9.39 -5.67 5.69
C GLN A 55 -9.19 -5.05 7.08
N TRP A 56 -8.54 -3.88 7.19
CA TRP A 56 -8.31 -3.20 8.47
C TRP A 56 -9.55 -2.40 8.92
N THR A 57 -10.51 -3.11 9.51
CA THR A 57 -11.78 -2.54 10.00
C THR A 57 -11.69 -1.93 11.39
N GLU A 58 -10.73 -2.37 12.21
CA GLU A 58 -10.54 -1.91 13.59
C GLU A 58 -9.41 -0.89 13.69
N ARG A 59 -9.63 0.20 14.43
CA ARG A 59 -8.62 1.24 14.68
C ARG A 59 -8.54 1.54 16.17
N ARG A 60 -7.41 1.19 16.79
CA ARG A 60 -7.10 1.48 18.19
C ARG A 60 -5.78 2.22 18.30
N LEU A 61 -5.69 3.15 19.25
CA LEU A 61 -4.44 3.85 19.53
C LEU A 61 -3.49 2.90 20.29
N VAL A 62 -2.31 2.69 19.73
CA VAL A 62 -1.25 1.89 20.35
C VAL A 62 -0.17 2.85 20.86
N PRO A 63 0.06 2.92 22.19
CA PRO A 63 1.13 3.76 22.72
C PRO A 63 2.50 3.18 22.36
N LEU A 64 3.41 4.04 21.93
CA LEU A 64 4.78 3.69 21.55
C LEU A 64 5.79 4.48 22.39
N ALA A 65 6.91 3.84 22.73
CA ALA A 65 8.06 4.56 23.26
C ALA A 65 8.70 5.41 22.15
N PRO A 66 9.26 6.60 22.44
CA PRO A 66 9.87 7.47 21.43
C PRO A 66 10.92 6.76 20.56
N ARG A 67 11.82 6.00 21.20
CA ARG A 67 12.85 5.17 20.52
C ARG A 67 12.27 4.19 19.50
N THR A 68 11.06 3.67 19.74
CA THR A 68 10.42 2.71 18.83
C THR A 68 9.85 3.44 17.62
N LEU A 69 9.28 4.63 17.82
CA LEU A 69 8.78 5.46 16.74
C LEU A 69 9.91 5.92 15.81
N GLU A 70 11.01 6.45 16.38
CA GLU A 70 12.21 6.82 15.61
C GLU A 70 12.72 5.66 14.76
N ARG A 71 12.76 4.45 15.34
CA ARG A 71 13.20 3.27 14.61
C ARG A 71 12.28 2.93 13.43
N LEU A 72 10.96 3.11 13.58
CA LEU A 72 10.00 2.89 12.48
C LEU A 72 10.17 3.94 11.38
N GLU A 73 10.46 5.18 11.73
CA GLU A 73 10.76 6.27 10.78
C GLU A 73 12.04 5.99 9.98
N GLU A 74 13.12 5.56 10.65
CA GLU A 74 14.35 5.14 9.97
C GLU A 74 14.12 3.99 8.98
N LEU A 75 13.37 2.97 9.39
CA LEU A 75 13.09 1.80 8.56
C LEU A 75 12.23 2.19 7.35
N THR A 76 11.18 2.98 7.55
CA THR A 76 10.34 3.45 6.45
C THR A 76 11.11 4.36 5.49
N ALA A 77 11.98 5.25 5.99
CA ALA A 77 12.86 6.05 5.14
C ALA A 77 13.77 5.19 4.26
N LYS A 78 14.33 4.10 4.80
CA LYS A 78 15.15 3.15 4.02
C LYS A 78 14.32 2.40 2.98
N VAL A 79 13.13 1.93 3.35
CA VAL A 79 12.22 1.24 2.42
C VAL A 79 11.81 2.18 1.27
N ARG A 80 11.49 3.45 1.55
CA ARG A 80 11.17 4.45 0.51
C ARG A 80 12.34 4.73 -0.44
N LYS A 81 13.57 4.72 0.07
CA LYS A 81 14.78 4.97 -0.74
C LYS A 81 15.12 3.81 -1.66
N HIS A 82 14.90 2.57 -1.21
CA HIS A 82 15.35 1.37 -1.94
C HIS A 82 14.23 0.64 -2.69
N GLY A 83 13.00 0.73 -2.20
CA GLY A 83 11.82 0.15 -2.82
C GLY A 83 10.97 1.24 -3.45
N GLY A 84 10.43 1.00 -4.65
CA GLY A 84 9.46 1.89 -5.30
C GLY A 84 8.11 2.02 -4.57
N VAL A 85 8.08 1.73 -3.27
CA VAL A 85 6.91 1.74 -2.41
C VAL A 85 7.08 2.85 -1.38
N ASN A 86 6.27 3.89 -1.49
CA ASN A 86 6.13 4.88 -0.44
C ASN A 86 5.32 4.27 0.72
N ILE A 87 5.74 4.35 1.98
CA ILE A 87 4.99 3.81 3.13
C ILE A 87 5.23 4.63 4.40
N GLU A 88 4.17 4.95 5.15
CA GLU A 88 4.26 5.71 6.41
C GLU A 88 4.66 4.85 7.62
N PRO A 89 5.32 5.42 8.65
CA PRO A 89 5.78 4.68 9.84
C PRO A 89 4.69 3.82 10.49
N MET A 90 3.47 4.35 10.61
CA MET A 90 2.34 3.63 11.21
C MET A 90 1.77 2.54 10.31
N GLN A 91 1.91 2.66 8.99
CA GLN A 91 1.55 1.58 8.07
C GLN A 91 2.52 0.40 8.22
N LEU A 92 3.82 0.68 8.37
CA LEU A 92 4.81 -0.36 8.67
C LEU A 92 4.54 -1.02 10.03
N ALA A 93 4.19 -0.22 11.06
CA ALA A 93 3.83 -0.76 12.37
C ALA A 93 2.63 -1.72 12.30
N ALA A 94 1.57 -1.34 11.58
CA ALA A 94 0.41 -2.21 11.37
C ALA A 94 0.80 -3.54 10.69
N LEU A 95 1.60 -3.49 9.62
CA LEU A 95 2.10 -4.70 8.95
C LEU A 95 2.93 -5.59 9.88
N LEU A 96 3.76 -5.00 10.74
CA LEU A 96 4.55 -5.75 11.72
C LEU A 96 3.66 -6.40 12.78
N LEU A 97 2.60 -5.72 13.23
CA LEU A 97 1.64 -6.28 14.20
C LEU A 97 0.89 -7.47 13.59
N GLU A 98 0.34 -7.32 12.38
CA GLU A 98 -0.34 -8.41 11.65
C GLU A 98 0.60 -9.61 11.48
N LYS A 99 1.80 -9.37 10.93
CA LYS A 99 2.79 -10.43 10.71
C LYS A 99 3.18 -11.14 12.00
N THR A 100 3.45 -10.39 13.07
CA THR A 100 3.92 -10.97 14.33
C THR A 100 2.81 -11.75 15.01
N THR A 101 1.58 -11.22 15.02
CA THR A 101 0.41 -11.88 15.62
C THR A 101 0.13 -13.23 14.93
N ASN A 102 0.22 -13.27 13.60
CA ASN A 102 0.03 -14.51 12.83
C ASN A 102 1.04 -15.62 13.15
N HIS A 103 2.22 -15.26 13.67
CA HIS A 103 3.27 -16.22 14.03
C HIS A 103 3.43 -16.40 15.55
N LEU A 104 2.64 -15.70 16.36
CA LEU A 104 2.77 -15.72 17.81
C LEU A 104 2.00 -16.92 18.39
N THR A 105 2.70 -17.76 19.15
CA THR A 105 2.06 -18.84 19.94
C THR A 105 1.63 -18.32 21.31
N GLU A 106 0.63 -18.95 21.92
CA GLU A 106 0.13 -18.59 23.25
C GLU A 106 1.25 -18.54 24.30
N GLY A 107 2.08 -19.59 24.37
CA GLY A 107 3.22 -19.63 25.29
C GLY A 107 4.29 -18.56 25.01
N ALA A 108 4.43 -18.08 23.76
CA ALA A 108 5.30 -16.94 23.47
C ALA A 108 4.68 -15.62 23.92
N ALA A 109 3.36 -15.45 23.76
CA ALA A 109 2.63 -14.29 24.24
C ALA A 109 2.69 -14.15 25.77
N GLU A 110 2.51 -15.25 26.50
CA GLU A 110 2.61 -15.25 27.97
C GLU A 110 3.99 -14.82 28.46
N ARG A 111 5.06 -15.32 27.82
CA ARG A 111 6.44 -14.94 28.15
C ARG A 111 6.71 -13.46 27.91
N LEU A 112 6.16 -12.88 26.83
CA LEU A 112 6.28 -11.44 26.53
C LEU A 112 5.67 -10.57 27.63
N VAL A 113 4.53 -10.98 28.18
CA VAL A 113 3.86 -10.26 29.27
C VAL A 113 4.62 -10.43 30.59
N ARG A 114 5.03 -11.66 30.92
CA ARG A 114 5.76 -11.93 32.18
C ARG A 114 7.08 -11.19 32.28
N ARG A 115 7.81 -11.04 31.17
CA ARG A 115 9.11 -10.35 31.15
C ARG A 115 9.02 -8.83 31.37
N ARG A 116 7.82 -8.26 31.32
CA ARG A 116 7.56 -6.82 31.55
C ARG A 116 6.97 -6.52 32.92
N ARG A 117 6.60 -7.54 33.70
CA ARG A 117 6.21 -7.37 35.10
C ARG A 117 7.42 -7.43 36.02
#